data_AF-A0A815JLR3-F1
#
_entry.id   AF-A0A815JLR3-F1
#
_cell.length_a   1.000
_cell.length_b   1.000
_cell.length_c   1.000
_cell.angle_alpha   90.00
_cell.angle_beta   90.00
_cell.angle_gamma   90.00
#
_symmetry.space_group_name_H-M   'P 1'
#
loop_
_entity.id
_entity.type
_entity.pdbx_description
1 polymer ?
#
loop_
_entity_poly.entity_id
_entity_poly.type
_entity_poly.pdbx_seq_one_letter_code
_entity_poly.pdbx_strand_id
1 'polypeptide(L)'
;MAQRSMYFPRTAATLDVAALRRQLDEIERLQKNDINGNIRLKQIETQCDQLQMDSVDKLAATSQKELQAEEHLRNVTKRTEEINGVIKALKEAESVDLCFLMDCTNSMRKYIDDVKNHIFETVEVLKTRFPHLNIRLAFVGYRDLNLPQERQFSILDFTDKGTFHSYVSMVKCEYGGDYCEDVLGGLQKVINLNWKHPVRILIHVGDAPSHGRRYHDLSEDADYYFTHDTDGSIGYSHIHELIELQVKYFFGRLKSHTDKMIEEFLKYAQEKMTIEQTDVEKFTNLLPFIVETVSRSISDTTSALLKNELSNPSKTKMLRTVNFDTKEPNWSYIPAKRVQVVKFECDSQLSCTLIDQQWNIRIASNPFAEGGMRLAYYGLMRYKDREEKVVLKEYKQTDKKANIQEKYFDLLECQTIADFLAQEFNRLPSISNLTIVKKI
;
A
#
# COMPACT_ATOMS: atom_id res chain seq x y z
N MET A 1 2.28 -37.22 -10.85
CA MET A 1 3.14 -38.27 -10.25
C MET A 1 4.58 -37.78 -10.26
N ALA A 2 5.12 -37.41 -9.10
CA ALA A 2 6.56 -37.31 -8.85
C ALA A 2 6.76 -37.31 -7.33
N GLN A 3 6.91 -38.50 -6.75
CA GLN A 3 7.33 -38.67 -5.36
C GLN A 3 8.76 -38.13 -5.22
N ARG A 4 8.91 -36.92 -4.68
CA ARG A 4 10.19 -36.48 -4.13
C ARG A 4 10.39 -37.21 -2.80
N SER A 5 11.16 -38.29 -2.86
CA SER A 5 11.76 -38.94 -1.69
C SER A 5 12.59 -37.89 -0.94
N MET A 6 12.08 -37.46 0.23
CA MET A 6 12.89 -36.72 1.20
C MET A 6 13.91 -37.68 1.79
N TYR A 7 15.14 -37.61 1.27
CA TYR A 7 16.29 -38.24 1.89
C TYR A 7 16.64 -37.43 3.14
N PHE A 8 16.12 -37.87 4.29
CA PHE A 8 16.59 -37.38 5.60
C PHE A 8 18.05 -37.79 5.76
N PRO A 9 18.97 -36.88 6.12
CA PRO A 9 20.34 -37.27 6.45
C PRO A 9 20.31 -38.17 7.70
N ARG A 10 20.64 -39.44 7.54
CA ARG A 10 20.99 -40.32 8.67
C ARG A 10 22.33 -39.87 9.24
N THR A 11 22.34 -38.84 10.06
CA THR A 11 23.55 -38.48 10.83
C THR A 11 23.16 -37.82 12.15
N ALA A 12 23.71 -38.38 13.25
CA ALA A 12 23.82 -37.84 14.61
C ALA A 12 22.93 -38.42 15.75
N ALA A 13 22.30 -39.59 15.59
CA ALA A 13 21.60 -40.28 16.69
C ALA A 13 22.24 -41.62 17.14
N THR A 14 23.52 -41.85 16.83
CA THR A 14 24.30 -43.02 17.29
C THR A 14 25.26 -42.67 18.43
N LEU A 15 24.89 -41.71 19.28
CA LEU A 15 25.65 -41.39 20.49
C LEU A 15 25.10 -42.19 21.68
N ASP A 16 26.00 -42.97 22.28
CA ASP A 16 25.99 -43.62 23.60
C ASP A 16 25.10 -44.82 23.96
N VAL A 17 24.19 -45.30 23.11
CA VAL A 17 23.49 -46.58 23.42
C VAL A 17 24.47 -47.76 23.49
N ALA A 18 25.51 -47.74 22.66
CA ALA A 18 26.54 -48.79 22.66
C ALA A 18 27.51 -48.69 23.85
N ALA A 19 27.75 -47.48 24.39
CA ALA A 19 28.62 -47.29 25.56
C ALA A 19 27.88 -47.65 26.86
N LEU A 20 26.62 -47.21 27.00
CA LEU A 20 25.73 -47.60 28.09
C LEU A 20 25.54 -49.12 28.15
N ARG A 21 25.36 -49.78 26.99
CA ARG A 21 25.29 -51.25 26.93
C ARG A 21 26.58 -51.93 27.40
N ARG A 22 27.75 -51.44 26.97
CA ARG A 22 29.05 -51.98 27.43
C ARG A 22 29.24 -51.84 28.94
N GLN A 23 28.81 -50.71 29.53
CA GLN A 23 28.90 -50.49 30.97
C GLN A 23 27.87 -51.33 31.75
N LEU A 24 26.65 -51.51 31.24
CA LEU A 24 25.68 -52.45 31.81
C LEU A 24 26.19 -53.89 31.82
N ASP A 25 26.77 -54.34 30.70
CA ASP A 25 27.36 -55.69 30.58
C ASP A 25 28.52 -55.90 31.58
N GLU A 26 29.27 -54.83 31.89
CA GLU A 26 30.36 -54.83 32.87
C GLU A 26 29.84 -54.86 34.31
N ILE A 27 28.75 -54.14 34.62
CA ILE A 27 28.04 -54.22 35.91
C ILE A 27 27.52 -55.64 36.16
N GLU A 28 26.85 -56.25 35.19
CA GLU A 28 26.34 -57.64 35.31
C GLU A 28 27.47 -58.66 35.52
N ARG A 29 28.64 -58.44 34.89
CA ARG A 29 29.83 -59.27 35.12
C ARG A 29 30.39 -59.10 36.53
N LEU A 30 30.43 -57.88 37.06
CA LEU A 30 30.97 -57.58 38.39
C LEU A 30 30.03 -58.07 39.51
N GLN A 31 28.72 -58.02 39.30
CA GLN A 31 27.72 -58.58 40.23
C GLN A 31 27.84 -60.10 40.39
N LYS A 32 28.33 -60.82 39.37
CA LYS A 32 28.54 -62.29 39.42
C LYS A 32 29.81 -62.72 40.15
N ASN A 33 30.78 -61.82 40.35
CA ASN A 33 32.08 -62.13 40.97
C ASN A 33 32.20 -61.41 42.33
N ASP A 34 31.48 -61.90 43.33
CA ASP A 34 31.38 -61.30 44.66
C ASP A 34 32.61 -61.58 45.55
N ILE A 35 33.71 -60.83 45.37
CA ILE A 35 34.77 -60.67 46.38
C ILE A 35 35.41 -59.25 46.26
N ASN A 36 35.16 -58.38 47.26
CA ASN A 36 35.76 -57.04 47.51
C ASN A 36 35.37 -55.82 46.63
N GLY A 37 34.27 -55.85 45.88
CA GLY A 37 33.93 -54.85 44.85
C GLY A 37 33.06 -53.64 45.22
N ASN A 38 32.82 -53.31 46.48
CA ASN A 38 31.72 -52.38 46.87
C ASN A 38 31.97 -50.88 46.49
N ILE A 39 33.23 -50.46 46.34
CA ILE A 39 33.58 -49.08 45.92
C ILE A 39 33.57 -48.95 44.39
N ARG A 40 34.07 -49.95 43.68
CA ARG A 40 34.21 -49.92 42.22
C ARG A 40 32.87 -50.08 41.51
N LEU A 41 31.96 -50.90 42.06
CA LEU A 41 30.57 -50.97 41.59
C LEU A 41 29.85 -49.62 41.74
N LYS A 42 29.93 -48.99 42.93
CA LYS A 42 29.36 -47.65 43.16
C LYS A 42 29.92 -46.58 42.23
N GLN A 43 31.22 -46.61 41.94
CA GLN A 43 31.84 -45.68 40.99
C GLN A 43 31.31 -45.87 39.56
N ILE A 44 31.10 -47.13 39.14
CA ILE A 44 30.56 -47.44 37.81
C ILE A 44 29.07 -47.08 37.73
N GLU A 45 28.28 -47.35 38.77
CA GLU A 45 26.87 -46.92 38.87
C GLU A 45 26.77 -45.39 38.77
N THR A 46 27.58 -44.65 39.53
CA THR A 46 27.61 -43.18 39.48
C THR A 46 28.00 -42.66 38.09
N GLN A 47 28.93 -43.33 37.39
CA GLN A 47 29.31 -42.98 36.02
C GLN A 47 28.19 -43.26 35.01
N CYS A 48 27.46 -44.37 35.16
CA CYS A 48 26.29 -44.67 34.35
C CYS A 48 25.18 -43.62 34.53
N ASP A 49 24.88 -43.25 35.78
CA ASP A 49 23.87 -42.23 36.09
C ASP A 49 24.26 -40.87 35.49
N GLN A 50 25.53 -40.47 35.58
CA GLN A 50 26.02 -39.24 34.98
C GLN A 50 25.93 -39.26 33.44
N LEU A 51 26.30 -40.36 32.80
CA LEU A 51 26.21 -40.50 31.34
C LEU A 51 24.75 -40.52 30.85
N GLN A 52 23.83 -41.08 31.64
CA GLN A 52 22.40 -41.01 31.37
C GLN A 52 21.88 -39.57 31.45
N MET A 53 22.23 -38.83 32.52
CA MET A 53 21.86 -37.42 32.67
C MET A 53 22.40 -36.55 31.52
N ASP A 54 23.68 -36.68 31.17
CA ASP A 54 24.31 -35.94 30.07
C ASP A 54 23.65 -36.24 28.70
N SER A 55 23.20 -37.49 28.50
CA SER A 55 22.49 -37.90 27.29
C SER A 55 21.07 -37.31 27.22
N VAL A 56 20.36 -37.27 28.34
CA VAL A 56 19.03 -36.63 28.46
C VAL A 56 19.13 -35.13 28.21
N ASP A 57 20.13 -34.44 28.78
CA ASP A 57 20.34 -33.01 28.58
C ASP A 57 20.67 -32.67 27.11
N LYS A 58 21.49 -33.49 26.44
CA LYS A 58 21.78 -33.32 25.00
C LYS A 58 20.55 -33.54 24.12
N LEU A 59 19.72 -34.55 24.44
CA LEU A 59 18.47 -34.81 23.73
C LEU A 59 17.49 -33.66 23.92
N ALA A 60 17.31 -33.16 25.15
CA ALA A 60 16.46 -32.01 25.45
C ALA A 60 16.91 -30.75 24.70
N ALA A 61 18.22 -30.45 24.68
CA ALA A 61 18.77 -29.32 23.94
C ALA A 61 18.57 -29.45 22.42
N THR A 62 18.64 -30.67 21.87
CA THR A 62 18.41 -30.94 20.44
C THR A 62 16.93 -30.76 20.09
N SER A 63 16.02 -31.35 20.85
CA SER A 63 14.57 -31.17 20.65
C SER A 63 14.14 -29.71 20.80
N GLN A 64 14.74 -28.95 21.73
CA GLN A 64 14.46 -27.53 21.87
C GLN A 64 14.91 -26.70 20.65
N LYS A 65 16.09 -27.01 20.08
CA LYS A 65 16.56 -26.39 18.83
C LYS A 65 15.67 -26.74 17.62
N GLU A 66 15.20 -27.98 17.54
CA GLU A 66 14.26 -28.41 16.48
C GLU A 66 12.93 -27.67 16.59
N LEU A 67 12.38 -27.52 17.81
CA LEU A 67 11.14 -26.78 18.05
C LEU A 67 11.27 -25.30 17.65
N GLN A 68 12.40 -24.67 18.00
CA GLN A 68 12.72 -23.29 17.60
C GLN A 68 12.88 -23.15 16.09
N ALA A 69 13.49 -24.12 15.42
CA ALA A 69 13.65 -24.13 13.97
C ALA A 69 12.29 -24.27 13.24
N GLU A 70 11.39 -25.12 13.75
CA GLU A 70 10.03 -25.25 13.21
C GLU A 70 9.21 -23.96 13.39
N GLU A 71 9.29 -23.33 14.56
CA GLU A 71 8.64 -22.05 14.83
C GLU A 71 9.17 -20.95 13.91
N HIS A 72 10.50 -20.86 13.74
CA HIS A 72 11.13 -19.95 12.81
C HIS A 72 10.66 -20.20 11.37
N LEU A 73 10.63 -21.45 10.92
CA LEU A 73 10.17 -21.80 9.57
C LEU A 73 8.70 -21.43 9.35
N ARG A 74 7.83 -21.65 10.35
CA ARG A 74 6.43 -21.22 10.29
C ARG A 74 6.31 -19.70 10.17
N ASN A 75 7.10 -18.95 10.94
CA ASN A 75 7.11 -17.49 10.89
C ASN A 75 7.63 -16.98 9.54
N VAL A 76 8.70 -17.55 9.01
CA VAL A 76 9.24 -17.21 7.67
C VAL A 76 8.22 -17.52 6.57
N THR A 77 7.56 -18.69 6.65
CA THR A 77 6.53 -19.08 5.67
C THR A 77 5.38 -18.08 5.68
N LYS A 78 4.85 -17.77 6.87
CA LYS A 78 3.77 -16.78 7.02
C LYS A 78 4.16 -15.40 6.51
N ARG A 79 5.35 -14.90 6.85
CA ARG A 79 5.86 -13.61 6.34
C ARG A 79 6.00 -13.63 4.81
N THR A 80 6.44 -14.75 4.24
CA THR A 80 6.57 -14.90 2.78
C THR A 80 5.21 -14.83 2.09
N GLU A 81 4.18 -15.46 2.66
CA GLU A 81 2.79 -15.37 2.16
C GLU A 81 2.26 -13.93 2.23
N GLU A 82 2.47 -13.23 3.35
CA GLU A 82 2.09 -11.83 3.52
C GLU A 82 2.80 -10.92 2.48
N ILE A 83 4.11 -11.10 2.28
CA ILE A 83 4.89 -10.37 1.27
C ILE A 83 4.36 -10.64 -0.14
N ASN A 84 4.07 -11.90 -0.46
CA ASN A 84 3.54 -12.26 -1.77
C ASN A 84 2.16 -11.65 -2.01
N GLY A 85 1.31 -11.56 -0.99
CA GLY A 85 0.03 -10.85 -1.04
C GLY A 85 0.21 -9.37 -1.36
N VAL A 86 1.14 -8.69 -0.68
CA VAL A 86 1.48 -7.28 -0.94
C VAL A 86 2.00 -7.08 -2.37
N ILE A 87 2.94 -7.92 -2.83
CA ILE A 87 3.48 -7.84 -4.19
C ILE A 87 2.37 -8.04 -5.24
N LYS A 88 1.45 -8.97 -4.99
CA LYS A 88 0.31 -9.21 -5.87
C LYS A 88 -0.60 -7.98 -5.95
N ALA A 89 -0.97 -7.41 -4.80
CA ALA A 89 -1.78 -6.20 -4.74
C ALA A 89 -1.12 -5.00 -5.45
N LEU A 90 0.20 -4.85 -5.35
CA LEU A 90 0.95 -3.83 -6.08
C LEU A 90 0.87 -4.03 -7.59
N LYS A 91 1.12 -5.25 -8.08
CA LYS A 91 1.02 -5.57 -9.52
C LYS A 91 -0.39 -5.36 -10.07
N GLU A 92 -1.41 -5.70 -9.29
CA GLU A 92 -2.81 -5.46 -9.65
C GLU A 92 -3.10 -3.96 -9.72
N ALA A 93 -2.65 -3.16 -8.73
CA ALA A 93 -2.80 -1.71 -8.75
C ALA A 93 -2.07 -1.04 -9.93
N GLU A 94 -0.98 -1.63 -10.42
CA GLU A 94 -0.23 -1.15 -11.59
C GLU A 94 -0.83 -1.63 -12.93
N SER A 95 -1.96 -2.33 -12.91
CA SER A 95 -2.74 -2.61 -14.12
C SER A 95 -3.75 -1.49 -14.36
N VAL A 96 -3.61 -0.79 -15.49
CA VAL A 96 -4.29 0.48 -15.76
C VAL A 96 -4.99 0.48 -17.11
N ASP A 97 -6.25 0.85 -17.12
CA ASP A 97 -7.00 1.25 -18.31
C ASP A 97 -7.10 2.78 -18.35
N LEU A 98 -6.49 3.38 -19.37
CA LEU A 98 -6.51 4.83 -19.58
C LEU A 98 -7.23 5.16 -20.89
N CYS A 99 -8.37 5.82 -20.77
CA CYS A 99 -9.17 6.29 -21.89
C CYS A 99 -9.01 7.81 -22.05
N PHE A 100 -8.77 8.26 -23.28
CA PHE A 100 -8.88 9.66 -23.67
C PHE A 100 -10.22 9.91 -24.33
N LEU A 101 -11.02 10.79 -23.75
CA LEU A 101 -12.21 11.36 -24.37
C LEU A 101 -11.86 12.77 -24.84
N MET A 102 -11.87 13.01 -26.15
CA MET A 102 -11.42 14.27 -26.71
C MET A 102 -12.44 14.88 -27.65
N ASP A 103 -12.69 16.17 -27.46
CA ASP A 103 -13.27 17.01 -28.51
C ASP A 103 -12.32 17.00 -29.72
N CYS A 104 -12.88 16.63 -30.87
CA CYS A 104 -12.20 16.50 -32.15
C CYS A 104 -12.70 17.52 -33.17
N THR A 105 -13.02 18.73 -32.73
CA THR A 105 -13.24 19.87 -33.61
C THR A 105 -11.95 20.63 -33.92
N ASN A 106 -12.00 21.59 -34.84
CA ASN A 106 -10.80 22.28 -35.33
C ASN A 106 -10.04 23.08 -34.27
N SER A 107 -10.71 23.60 -33.22
CA SER A 107 -10.06 24.27 -32.09
C SER A 107 -9.11 23.33 -31.34
N MET A 108 -9.38 22.02 -31.38
CA MET A 108 -8.73 21.01 -30.57
C MET A 108 -7.48 20.37 -31.18
N ARG A 109 -7.16 20.70 -32.44
CA ARG A 109 -6.06 20.06 -33.19
C ARG A 109 -4.74 20.01 -32.42
N LYS A 110 -4.32 21.11 -31.79
CA LYS A 110 -3.06 21.18 -31.05
C LYS A 110 -3.02 20.24 -29.84
N TYR A 111 -4.15 20.01 -29.18
CA TYR A 111 -4.21 19.13 -28.01
C TYR A 111 -4.22 17.65 -28.41
N ILE A 112 -4.87 17.31 -29.53
CA ILE A 112 -4.79 15.96 -30.11
C ILE A 112 -3.35 15.67 -30.57
N ASP A 113 -2.70 16.66 -31.17
CA ASP A 113 -1.29 16.59 -31.56
C ASP A 113 -0.38 16.40 -30.32
N ASP A 114 -0.67 17.06 -29.20
CA ASP A 114 0.08 16.85 -27.96
C ASP A 114 -0.08 15.42 -27.42
N VAL A 115 -1.30 14.88 -27.38
CA VAL A 115 -1.55 13.51 -26.92
C VAL A 115 -0.79 12.50 -27.79
N LYS A 116 -0.89 12.60 -29.12
CA LYS A 116 -0.19 11.65 -30.00
C LYS A 116 1.33 11.78 -29.89
N ASN A 117 1.88 12.99 -29.81
CA ASN A 117 3.33 13.20 -29.81
C ASN A 117 3.97 12.75 -28.48
N HIS A 118 3.24 12.83 -27.37
CA HIS A 118 3.80 12.57 -26.04
C HIS A 118 3.32 11.26 -25.40
N ILE A 119 2.46 10.47 -26.05
CA ILE A 119 1.95 9.22 -25.44
C ILE A 119 3.06 8.21 -25.14
N PHE A 120 4.05 8.09 -26.04
CA PHE A 120 5.20 7.21 -25.81
C PHE A 120 6.01 7.66 -24.60
N GLU A 121 6.35 8.94 -24.52
CA GLU A 121 7.08 9.52 -23.39
C GLU A 121 6.29 9.35 -22.08
N THR A 122 4.98 9.60 -22.11
CA THR A 122 4.08 9.45 -20.96
C THR A 122 4.12 8.02 -20.42
N VAL A 123 4.00 7.02 -21.29
CA VAL A 123 4.06 5.61 -20.88
C VAL A 123 5.44 5.24 -20.32
N GLU A 124 6.53 5.75 -20.90
CA GLU A 124 7.87 5.46 -20.39
C GLU A 124 8.12 6.13 -19.02
N VAL A 125 7.69 7.38 -18.83
CA VAL A 125 7.74 8.05 -17.52
C VAL A 125 6.94 7.28 -16.48
N LEU A 126 5.74 6.82 -16.82
CA LEU A 126 4.93 6.02 -15.89
C LEU A 126 5.60 4.68 -15.56
N LYS A 127 6.24 4.00 -16.52
CA LYS A 127 7.00 2.77 -16.25
C LYS A 127 8.21 3.00 -15.34
N THR A 128 8.82 4.18 -15.38
CA THR A 128 9.91 4.50 -14.44
C THR A 128 9.42 4.62 -13.00
N ARG A 129 8.17 5.08 -12.81
CA ARG A 129 7.52 5.19 -11.49
C ARG A 129 6.88 3.88 -11.02
N PHE A 130 6.38 3.09 -11.96
CA PHE A 130 5.60 1.87 -11.73
C PHE A 130 6.20 0.72 -12.56
N PRO A 131 7.18 -0.04 -12.01
CA PRO A 131 7.95 -1.03 -12.77
C PRO A 131 7.13 -2.22 -13.30
N HIS A 132 5.95 -2.49 -12.75
CA HIS A 132 5.03 -3.54 -13.17
C HIS A 132 3.84 -2.98 -13.97
N LEU A 133 3.92 -1.74 -14.44
CA LEU A 133 2.86 -1.07 -15.19
C LEU A 133 2.40 -1.90 -16.39
N ASN A 134 1.15 -2.35 -16.33
CA ASN A 134 0.43 -2.95 -17.42
C ASN A 134 -0.69 -1.98 -17.84
N ILE A 135 -0.36 -1.10 -18.79
CA ILE A 135 -1.25 -0.03 -19.25
C ILE A 135 -1.89 -0.39 -20.60
N ARG A 136 -3.20 -0.22 -20.70
CA ARG A 136 -3.96 -0.26 -21.96
C ARG A 136 -4.56 1.11 -22.24
N LEU A 137 -4.54 1.52 -23.49
CA LEU A 137 -4.92 2.86 -23.93
C LEU A 137 -6.13 2.79 -24.86
N ALA A 138 -7.13 3.62 -24.62
CA ALA A 138 -8.31 3.77 -25.48
C ALA A 138 -8.52 5.22 -25.87
N PHE A 139 -9.17 5.45 -27.02
CA PHE A 139 -9.46 6.79 -27.53
C PHE A 139 -10.91 6.89 -27.98
N VAL A 140 -11.59 7.94 -27.54
CA VAL A 140 -12.91 8.34 -27.99
C VAL A 140 -12.84 9.81 -28.40
N GLY A 141 -12.93 10.07 -29.69
CA GLY A 141 -13.09 11.41 -30.24
C GLY A 141 -14.56 11.70 -30.50
N TYR A 142 -15.10 12.81 -30.00
CA TYR A 142 -16.44 13.30 -30.32
C TYR A 142 -16.36 14.64 -31.08
N ARG A 143 -17.42 14.98 -31.80
CA ARG A 143 -17.65 16.29 -32.44
C ARG A 143 -19.11 16.66 -32.19
N ASP A 144 -19.74 17.38 -33.11
CA ASP A 144 -21.11 17.88 -33.03
C ASP A 144 -22.16 16.86 -33.57
N LEU A 145 -23.39 16.98 -33.08
CA LEU A 145 -24.59 16.24 -33.50
C LEU A 145 -25.00 16.47 -34.96
N ASN A 146 -24.52 17.54 -35.59
CA ASN A 146 -24.81 17.83 -37.00
C ASN A 146 -24.09 16.90 -37.99
N LEU A 147 -23.07 16.16 -37.54
CA LEU A 147 -22.31 15.21 -38.36
C LEU A 147 -22.99 13.84 -38.40
N PRO A 148 -22.85 13.09 -39.51
CA PRO A 148 -23.33 11.71 -39.53
C PRO A 148 -22.47 10.84 -38.60
N GLN A 149 -23.09 9.79 -38.06
CA GLN A 149 -22.53 8.99 -36.95
C GLN A 149 -21.10 8.47 -37.22
N GLU A 150 -20.77 8.10 -38.45
CA GLU A 150 -19.45 7.61 -38.85
C GLU A 150 -18.34 8.67 -38.84
N ARG A 151 -18.71 9.95 -38.88
CA ARG A 151 -17.78 11.09 -38.76
C ARG A 151 -17.85 11.75 -37.40
N GLN A 152 -18.98 11.61 -36.72
CA GLN A 152 -19.21 12.16 -35.40
C GLN A 152 -18.26 11.56 -34.35
N PHE A 153 -17.95 10.26 -34.43
CA PHE A 153 -17.12 9.58 -33.45
C PHE A 153 -15.87 8.93 -34.04
N SER A 154 -14.77 8.96 -33.29
CA SER A 154 -13.58 8.14 -33.53
C SER A 154 -13.36 7.25 -32.32
N ILE A 155 -13.56 5.94 -32.47
CA ILE A 155 -13.55 5.00 -31.35
C ILE A 155 -12.41 3.98 -31.55
N LEU A 156 -11.52 3.92 -30.57
CA LEU A 156 -10.50 2.90 -30.41
C LEU A 156 -10.63 2.28 -29.02
N ASP A 157 -10.89 0.98 -28.98
CA ASP A 157 -10.93 0.21 -27.74
C ASP A 157 -9.51 -0.02 -27.18
N PHE A 158 -9.42 -0.47 -25.93
CA PHE A 158 -8.19 -0.63 -25.17
C PHE A 158 -7.13 -1.47 -25.89
N THR A 159 -5.99 -0.84 -26.20
CA THR A 159 -4.88 -1.43 -26.94
C THR A 159 -3.52 -0.96 -26.42
N ASP A 160 -2.43 -1.36 -27.08
CA ASP A 160 -1.07 -0.93 -26.75
C ASP A 160 -0.74 0.46 -27.31
N LYS A 161 0.32 1.09 -26.79
CA LYS A 161 0.76 2.44 -27.18
C LYS A 161 1.07 2.62 -28.68
N GLY A 162 1.55 1.57 -29.37
CA GLY A 162 1.86 1.64 -30.80
C GLY A 162 0.61 1.69 -31.65
N THR A 163 -0.36 0.82 -31.36
CA THR A 163 -1.68 0.83 -32.02
C THR A 163 -2.44 2.12 -31.71
N PHE A 164 -2.42 2.56 -30.45
CA PHE A 164 -3.01 3.83 -30.03
C PHE A 164 -2.43 5.02 -30.80
N HIS A 165 -1.10 5.16 -30.83
CA HIS A 165 -0.45 6.25 -31.55
C HIS A 165 -0.83 6.25 -33.05
N SER A 166 -0.81 5.08 -33.68
CA SER A 166 -1.14 4.94 -35.10
C SER A 166 -2.57 5.36 -35.39
N TYR A 167 -3.52 4.97 -34.54
CA TYR A 167 -4.92 5.36 -34.66
C TYR A 167 -5.13 6.86 -34.47
N VAL A 168 -4.62 7.43 -33.37
CA VAL A 168 -4.78 8.87 -33.06
C VAL A 168 -4.13 9.74 -34.12
N SER A 169 -3.05 9.27 -34.75
CA SER A 169 -2.41 9.97 -35.88
C SER A 169 -3.31 10.11 -37.11
N MET A 170 -4.35 9.29 -37.25
CA MET A 170 -5.32 9.34 -38.35
C MET A 170 -6.59 10.12 -37.99
N VAL A 171 -6.78 10.51 -36.72
CA VAL A 171 -7.95 11.26 -36.27
C VAL A 171 -7.96 12.63 -36.93
N LYS A 172 -9.08 12.97 -37.56
CA LYS A 172 -9.29 14.26 -38.23
C LYS A 172 -10.18 15.15 -37.38
N CYS A 173 -9.84 16.43 -37.35
CA CYS A 173 -10.71 17.45 -36.82
C CYS A 173 -11.75 17.85 -37.87
N GLU A 174 -13.01 18.02 -37.46
CA GLU A 174 -14.09 18.55 -38.31
C GLU A 174 -14.64 19.86 -37.71
N TYR A 175 -15.46 20.58 -38.47
CA TYR A 175 -16.14 21.77 -37.95
C TYR A 175 -17.45 21.35 -37.27
N GLY A 176 -17.72 21.93 -36.10
CA GLY A 176 -19.06 21.97 -35.53
C GLY A 176 -19.99 22.90 -36.33
N GLY A 177 -21.29 22.76 -36.09
CA GLY A 177 -22.34 23.65 -36.57
C GLY A 177 -22.55 24.85 -35.65
N ASP A 178 -22.32 24.69 -34.34
CA ASP A 178 -22.48 25.74 -33.32
C ASP A 178 -21.30 25.77 -32.33
N TYR A 179 -21.48 26.33 -31.12
CA TYR A 179 -20.42 26.41 -30.10
C TYR A 179 -20.35 25.18 -29.19
N CYS A 180 -21.42 24.39 -29.10
CA CYS A 180 -21.54 23.20 -28.27
C CYS A 180 -21.15 21.94 -29.05
N GLU A 181 -20.90 20.84 -28.34
CA GLU A 181 -20.47 19.58 -28.95
C GLU A 181 -21.23 18.38 -28.34
N ASP A 182 -21.19 17.21 -29.00
CA ASP A 182 -21.84 15.98 -28.52
C ASP A 182 -21.01 15.24 -27.44
N VAL A 183 -20.82 15.93 -26.31
CA VAL A 183 -20.11 15.39 -25.14
C VAL A 183 -20.85 14.17 -24.58
N LEU A 184 -22.18 14.22 -24.48
CA LEU A 184 -22.97 13.10 -23.96
C LEU A 184 -22.87 11.86 -24.84
N GLY A 185 -22.91 12.01 -26.17
CA GLY A 185 -22.65 10.93 -27.11
C GLY A 185 -21.23 10.36 -26.96
N GLY A 186 -20.23 11.23 -26.73
CA GLY A 186 -18.86 10.83 -26.40
C GLY A 186 -18.79 9.96 -25.14
N LEU A 187 -19.44 10.39 -24.04
CA LEU A 187 -19.52 9.62 -22.80
C LEU A 187 -20.19 8.26 -23.00
N GLN A 188 -21.25 8.19 -23.82
CA GLN A 188 -21.87 6.92 -24.18
C GLN A 188 -20.87 5.96 -24.83
N LYS A 189 -19.98 6.45 -25.70
CA LYS A 189 -18.96 5.60 -26.33
C LYS A 189 -17.91 5.12 -25.33
N VAL A 190 -17.53 5.97 -24.37
CA VAL A 190 -16.61 5.61 -23.27
C VAL A 190 -17.16 4.47 -22.41
N ILE A 191 -18.45 4.51 -22.08
CA ILE A 191 -19.12 3.48 -21.28
C ILE A 191 -19.06 2.11 -21.97
N ASN A 192 -19.14 2.09 -23.30
CA ASN A 192 -19.14 0.87 -24.11
C ASN A 192 -17.74 0.27 -24.35
N LEU A 193 -16.67 0.88 -23.83
CA LEU A 193 -15.31 0.35 -23.97
C LEU A 193 -15.08 -0.90 -23.08
N ASN A 194 -14.08 -1.70 -23.42
CA ASN A 194 -13.80 -2.97 -22.73
C ASN A 194 -12.89 -2.79 -21.51
N TRP A 195 -13.41 -2.10 -20.49
CA TRP A 195 -12.77 -1.89 -19.18
C TRP A 195 -12.53 -3.23 -18.47
N LYS A 196 -11.27 -3.54 -18.13
CA LYS A 196 -10.86 -4.80 -17.45
C LYS A 196 -9.96 -4.57 -16.25
N HIS A 197 -9.12 -3.54 -16.27
CA HIS A 197 -8.16 -3.31 -15.21
C HIS A 197 -8.79 -2.64 -13.98
N PRO A 198 -8.19 -2.80 -12.77
CA PRO A 198 -8.73 -2.24 -11.53
C PRO A 198 -8.54 -0.72 -11.44
N VAL A 199 -7.54 -0.17 -12.12
CA VAL A 199 -7.39 1.29 -12.26
C VAL A 199 -8.00 1.70 -13.59
N ARG A 200 -9.13 2.39 -13.55
CA ARG A 200 -9.87 2.85 -14.73
C ARG A 200 -9.92 4.36 -14.73
N ILE A 201 -9.31 4.98 -15.73
CA ILE A 201 -9.11 6.43 -15.79
C ILE A 201 -9.70 6.94 -17.09
N LEU A 202 -10.58 7.93 -16.96
CA LEU A 202 -11.07 8.74 -18.08
C LEU A 202 -10.40 10.10 -18.00
N ILE A 203 -9.61 10.45 -19.01
CA ILE A 203 -9.11 11.80 -19.23
C ILE A 203 -9.98 12.43 -20.31
N HIS A 204 -10.83 13.37 -19.92
CA HIS A 204 -11.67 14.14 -20.82
C HIS A 204 -11.08 15.52 -21.07
N VAL A 205 -10.85 15.88 -22.32
CA VAL A 205 -10.33 17.21 -22.72
C VAL A 205 -11.22 17.79 -23.83
N GLY A 206 -11.73 18.99 -23.60
CA GLY A 206 -12.57 19.73 -24.57
C GLY A 206 -12.61 21.22 -24.24
N ASP A 207 -12.87 22.06 -25.26
CA ASP A 207 -12.95 23.52 -25.10
C ASP A 207 -14.38 24.09 -25.24
N ALA A 208 -15.34 23.24 -25.58
CA ALA A 208 -16.76 23.52 -25.70
C ALA A 208 -17.62 22.68 -24.72
N PRO A 209 -18.74 23.22 -24.20
CA PRO A 209 -19.68 22.47 -23.37
C PRO A 209 -20.54 21.50 -24.20
N SER A 210 -21.21 20.58 -23.51
CA SER A 210 -22.25 19.73 -24.10
C SER A 210 -23.44 20.56 -24.59
N HIS A 211 -24.10 20.12 -25.67
CA HIS A 211 -25.43 20.61 -26.04
C HIS A 211 -26.44 20.45 -24.91
N GLY A 212 -27.40 21.37 -24.86
CA GLY A 212 -28.50 21.39 -23.90
C GLY A 212 -28.32 22.50 -22.87
N ARG A 213 -29.36 23.33 -22.72
CA ARG A 213 -29.40 24.52 -21.83
C ARG A 213 -28.98 24.29 -20.37
N ARG A 214 -28.96 23.03 -19.94
CA ARG A 214 -28.52 22.62 -18.61
C ARG A 214 -27.00 22.74 -18.44
N TYR A 215 -26.24 22.53 -19.51
CA TYR A 215 -24.78 22.37 -19.45
C TYR A 215 -23.99 23.66 -19.72
N HIS A 216 -24.65 24.74 -20.12
CA HIS A 216 -24.01 26.03 -20.41
C HIS A 216 -24.95 27.23 -20.22
N ASP A 217 -24.40 28.44 -20.23
CA ASP A 217 -25.12 29.72 -20.14
C ASP A 217 -25.13 30.51 -21.47
N LEU A 218 -24.78 29.84 -22.57
CA LEU A 218 -24.82 30.42 -23.93
C LEU A 218 -26.26 30.73 -24.37
N SER A 219 -26.42 31.65 -25.33
CA SER A 219 -27.70 31.96 -25.96
C SER A 219 -28.22 30.79 -26.81
N GLU A 220 -29.53 30.75 -27.06
CA GLU A 220 -30.15 29.73 -27.92
C GLU A 220 -29.57 29.72 -29.35
N ASP A 221 -29.21 30.88 -29.89
CA ASP A 221 -28.55 30.97 -31.21
C ASP A 221 -27.12 30.39 -31.25
N ALA A 222 -26.54 30.08 -30.09
CA ALA A 222 -25.19 29.52 -29.96
C ALA A 222 -25.19 28.00 -29.72
N ASP A 223 -26.37 27.38 -29.54
CA ASP A 223 -26.58 25.94 -29.43
C ASP A 223 -27.83 25.54 -30.24
N TYR A 224 -27.62 25.01 -31.43
CA TYR A 224 -28.69 24.55 -32.33
C TYR A 224 -29.45 23.34 -31.77
N TYR A 225 -28.93 22.73 -30.70
CA TYR A 225 -29.53 21.62 -29.97
C TYR A 225 -29.85 22.01 -28.52
N PHE A 226 -30.30 23.26 -28.30
CA PHE A 226 -30.60 23.85 -26.98
C PHE A 226 -31.52 23.03 -26.06
N THR A 227 -32.41 22.21 -26.64
CA THR A 227 -33.36 21.34 -25.93
C THR A 227 -32.85 19.91 -25.73
N HIS A 228 -31.64 19.61 -26.18
CA HIS A 228 -30.98 18.33 -25.93
C HIS A 228 -30.88 18.08 -24.43
N ASP A 229 -31.29 16.89 -23.99
CA ASP A 229 -31.28 16.46 -22.60
C ASP A 229 -31.91 17.46 -21.60
N THR A 230 -33.06 18.04 -21.97
CA THR A 230 -33.76 19.06 -21.17
C THR A 230 -34.04 18.60 -19.73
N ASP A 231 -34.40 17.34 -19.54
CA ASP A 231 -34.66 16.76 -18.21
C ASP A 231 -33.38 16.28 -17.49
N GLY A 232 -32.26 16.17 -18.20
CA GLY A 232 -30.99 15.69 -17.67
C GLY A 232 -30.88 14.17 -17.55
N SER A 233 -31.83 13.42 -18.11
CA SER A 233 -31.88 11.96 -17.98
C SER A 233 -30.69 11.27 -18.66
N ILE A 234 -30.21 11.79 -19.79
CA ILE A 234 -29.07 11.22 -20.53
C ILE A 234 -27.79 11.43 -19.74
N GLY A 235 -27.51 12.68 -19.34
CA GLY A 235 -26.33 12.99 -18.52
C GLY A 235 -26.32 12.21 -17.20
N TYR A 236 -27.46 12.12 -16.52
CA TYR A 236 -27.59 11.32 -15.30
C TYR A 236 -27.26 9.85 -15.54
N SER A 237 -27.84 9.22 -16.57
CA SER A 237 -27.59 7.80 -16.88
C SER A 237 -26.11 7.55 -17.14
N HIS A 238 -25.48 8.37 -17.99
CA HIS A 238 -24.09 8.18 -18.36
C HIS A 238 -23.13 8.34 -17.17
N ILE A 239 -23.34 9.35 -16.32
CA ILE A 239 -22.52 9.53 -15.11
C ILE A 239 -22.71 8.37 -14.14
N HIS A 240 -23.94 7.87 -13.98
CA HIS A 240 -24.21 6.69 -13.16
C HIS A 240 -23.53 5.43 -13.70
N GLU A 241 -23.55 5.20 -15.01
CA GLU A 241 -22.88 4.05 -15.61
C GLU A 241 -21.35 4.11 -15.43
N LEU A 242 -20.75 5.31 -15.50
CA LEU A 242 -19.32 5.50 -15.19
C LEU A 242 -18.99 5.20 -13.71
N ILE A 243 -19.90 5.52 -12.79
CA ILE A 243 -19.78 5.16 -11.36
C ILE A 243 -19.78 3.64 -11.18
N GLU A 244 -20.71 2.93 -11.80
CA GLU A 244 -20.79 1.46 -11.74
C GLU A 244 -19.55 0.80 -12.36
N LEU A 245 -19.00 1.42 -13.41
CA LEU A 245 -17.72 1.02 -13.99
C LEU A 245 -16.51 1.42 -13.13
N GLN A 246 -16.69 2.13 -12.02
CA GLN A 246 -15.61 2.59 -11.13
C GLN A 246 -14.54 3.41 -11.87
N VAL A 247 -14.97 4.22 -12.85
CA VAL A 247 -14.08 5.09 -13.62
C VAL A 247 -13.74 6.33 -12.80
N LYS A 248 -12.43 6.63 -12.69
CA LYS A 248 -11.96 7.91 -12.17
C LYS A 248 -11.95 8.93 -13.30
N TYR A 249 -12.75 9.98 -13.14
CA TYR A 249 -12.97 10.99 -14.18
C TYR A 249 -12.10 12.22 -13.90
N PHE A 250 -11.20 12.52 -14.84
CA PHE A 250 -10.40 13.74 -14.86
C PHE A 250 -10.78 14.61 -16.05
N PHE A 251 -11.08 15.89 -15.78
CA PHE A 251 -11.40 16.87 -16.81
C PHE A 251 -10.28 17.89 -16.96
N GLY A 252 -9.67 17.91 -18.15
CA GLY A 252 -8.68 18.89 -18.56
C GLY A 252 -9.37 20.14 -19.08
N ARG A 253 -9.61 21.10 -18.20
CA ARG A 253 -10.33 22.34 -18.51
C ARG A 253 -9.47 23.28 -19.35
N LEU A 254 -9.97 23.66 -20.51
CA LEU A 254 -9.31 24.60 -21.43
C LEU A 254 -9.92 25.99 -21.43
N LYS A 255 -11.23 26.09 -21.17
CA LYS A 255 -11.99 27.34 -21.12
C LYS A 255 -13.03 27.26 -19.99
N SER A 256 -13.53 28.40 -19.53
CA SER A 256 -14.57 28.45 -18.50
C SER A 256 -15.97 28.05 -19.00
N HIS A 257 -16.18 27.98 -20.32
CA HIS A 257 -17.48 27.63 -20.90
C HIS A 257 -17.95 26.21 -20.54
N THR A 258 -17.03 25.33 -20.15
CA THR A 258 -17.32 23.95 -19.73
C THR A 258 -17.63 23.82 -18.24
N ASP A 259 -17.48 24.87 -17.44
CA ASP A 259 -17.57 24.78 -15.98
C ASP A 259 -18.98 24.33 -15.53
N LYS A 260 -20.02 24.95 -16.09
CA LYS A 260 -21.42 24.59 -15.78
C LYS A 260 -21.74 23.13 -16.16
N MET A 261 -21.17 22.62 -17.25
CA MET A 261 -21.32 21.22 -17.64
C MET A 261 -20.74 20.29 -16.58
N ILE A 262 -19.52 20.57 -16.11
CA ILE A 262 -18.87 19.77 -15.06
C ILE A 262 -19.60 19.89 -13.72
N GLU A 263 -20.11 21.07 -13.37
CA GLU A 263 -20.96 21.26 -12.20
C GLU A 263 -22.23 20.39 -12.24
N GLU A 264 -22.89 20.28 -13.39
CA GLU A 264 -24.05 19.39 -13.54
C GLU A 264 -23.65 17.91 -13.46
N PHE A 265 -22.53 17.51 -14.08
CA PHE A 265 -22.02 16.14 -13.96
C PHE A 265 -21.67 15.78 -12.50
N LEU A 266 -21.12 16.72 -11.73
CA LEU A 266 -20.87 16.53 -10.30
C LEU A 266 -22.17 16.37 -9.49
N LYS A 267 -23.24 17.09 -9.85
CA LYS A 267 -24.57 16.90 -9.23
C LYS A 267 -25.11 15.49 -9.51
N TYR A 268 -24.94 14.98 -10.73
CA TYR A 268 -25.31 13.61 -11.06
C TYR A 268 -24.47 12.56 -10.33
N ALA A 269 -23.19 12.86 -10.07
CA ALA A 269 -22.31 11.92 -9.39
C ALA A 269 -22.69 11.65 -7.91
N GLN A 270 -23.49 12.54 -7.28
CA GLN A 270 -24.01 12.37 -5.91
C GLN A 270 -22.95 11.92 -4.88
N GLU A 271 -21.75 12.53 -4.92
CA GLU A 271 -20.60 12.20 -4.06
C GLU A 271 -20.02 10.77 -4.23
N LYS A 272 -20.57 9.95 -5.14
CA LYS A 272 -20.09 8.58 -5.41
C LYS A 272 -18.86 8.55 -6.33
N MET A 273 -18.68 9.60 -7.13
CA MET A 273 -17.51 9.82 -7.98
C MET A 273 -17.10 11.29 -7.89
N THR A 274 -15.80 11.53 -7.84
CA THR A 274 -15.22 12.86 -8.00
C THR A 274 -14.86 13.06 -9.47
N ILE A 275 -15.22 14.21 -10.03
CA ILE A 275 -14.70 14.68 -11.32
C ILE A 275 -13.62 15.71 -11.01
N GLU A 276 -12.36 15.33 -11.20
CA GLU A 276 -11.24 16.20 -10.90
C GLU A 276 -10.94 17.12 -12.08
N GLN A 277 -11.13 18.42 -11.85
CA GLN A 277 -10.89 19.45 -12.87
C GLN A 277 -9.49 20.04 -12.70
N THR A 278 -8.72 20.09 -13.79
CA THR A 278 -7.40 20.74 -13.83
C THR A 278 -7.34 21.71 -15.00
N ASP A 279 -6.88 22.94 -14.76
CA ASP A 279 -6.63 23.93 -15.83
C ASP A 279 -5.46 23.46 -16.70
N VAL A 280 -5.76 23.03 -17.93
CA VAL A 280 -4.75 22.53 -18.87
C VAL A 280 -4.15 23.65 -19.72
N GLU A 281 -4.85 24.78 -19.87
CA GLU A 281 -4.35 25.94 -20.62
C GLU A 281 -2.99 26.44 -20.10
N LYS A 282 -2.70 26.22 -18.82
CA LYS A 282 -1.44 26.61 -18.16
C LYS A 282 -0.27 25.68 -18.48
N PHE A 283 -0.52 24.49 -19.02
CA PHE A 283 0.54 23.56 -19.32
C PHE A 283 1.18 23.84 -20.68
N THR A 284 2.49 23.62 -20.76
CA THR A 284 3.21 23.62 -22.04
C THR A 284 2.78 22.46 -22.94
N ASN A 285 2.35 21.33 -22.34
CA ASN A 285 1.73 20.18 -22.99
C ASN A 285 0.95 19.34 -21.96
N LEU A 286 0.16 18.36 -22.41
CA LEU A 286 -0.70 17.52 -21.56
C LEU A 286 0.03 16.49 -20.67
N LEU A 287 1.34 16.27 -20.86
CA LEU A 287 2.06 15.16 -20.21
C LEU A 287 2.06 15.23 -18.67
N PRO A 288 2.39 16.37 -18.01
CA PRO A 288 2.42 16.45 -16.56
C PRO A 288 1.07 16.11 -15.92
N PHE A 289 -0.01 16.55 -16.55
CA PHE A 289 -1.37 16.27 -16.12
C PHE A 289 -1.69 14.77 -16.19
N ILE A 290 -1.36 14.10 -17.29
CA ILE A 290 -1.61 12.66 -17.46
C ILE A 290 -0.78 11.86 -16.45
N VAL A 291 0.51 12.18 -16.31
CA VAL A 291 1.42 11.45 -15.41
C VAL A 291 0.97 11.57 -13.96
N GLU A 292 0.59 12.77 -13.51
CA GLU A 292 0.12 13.00 -12.14
C GLU A 292 -1.20 12.27 -11.87
N THR A 293 -2.15 12.39 -12.79
CA THR A 293 -3.47 11.75 -12.74
C THR A 293 -3.36 10.22 -12.61
N VAL A 294 -2.53 9.60 -13.45
CA VAL A 294 -2.31 8.15 -13.41
C VAL A 294 -1.58 7.75 -12.13
N SER A 295 -0.54 8.50 -11.73
CA SER A 295 0.25 8.20 -10.53
C SER A 295 -0.61 8.21 -9.26
N ARG A 296 -1.46 9.23 -9.13
CA ARG A 296 -2.41 9.34 -8.02
C ARG A 296 -3.43 8.18 -8.04
N SER A 297 -3.96 7.89 -9.22
CA SER A 297 -4.95 6.82 -9.38
C SER A 297 -4.42 5.44 -8.98
N ILE A 298 -3.16 5.12 -9.35
CA ILE A 298 -2.49 3.89 -8.92
C ILE A 298 -2.33 3.89 -7.40
N SER A 299 -1.83 4.99 -6.82
CA SER A 299 -1.57 5.12 -5.37
C SER A 299 -2.82 4.92 -4.50
N ASP A 300 -3.96 5.49 -4.94
CA ASP A 300 -5.24 5.31 -4.26
C ASP A 300 -5.71 3.85 -4.30
N THR A 301 -5.57 3.21 -5.46
CA THR A 301 -5.94 1.80 -5.65
C THR A 301 -5.03 0.87 -4.87
N THR A 302 -3.72 1.12 -4.85
CA THR A 302 -2.76 0.43 -3.98
C THR A 302 -3.19 0.52 -2.52
N SER A 303 -3.54 1.72 -2.05
CA SER A 303 -3.98 1.94 -0.67
C SER A 303 -5.26 1.16 -0.34
N ALA A 304 -6.21 1.08 -1.28
CA ALA A 304 -7.44 0.32 -1.11
C ALA A 304 -7.20 -1.19 -1.08
N LEU A 305 -6.39 -1.73 -2.00
CA LEU A 305 -6.06 -3.15 -2.06
C LEU A 305 -5.26 -3.60 -0.83
N LEU A 306 -4.27 -2.82 -0.40
CA LEU A 306 -3.50 -3.14 0.80
C LEU A 306 -4.35 -3.10 2.07
N LYS A 307 -5.31 -2.17 2.18
CA LYS A 307 -6.27 -2.18 3.30
C LYS A 307 -7.07 -3.47 3.34
N ASN A 308 -7.53 -3.96 2.19
CA ASN A 308 -8.32 -5.19 2.10
C ASN A 308 -7.50 -6.44 2.45
N GLU A 309 -6.26 -6.55 1.97
CA GLU A 309 -5.35 -7.66 2.29
C GLU A 309 -4.94 -7.67 3.77
N LEU A 310 -4.76 -6.49 4.39
CA LEU A 310 -4.42 -6.36 5.81
C LEU A 310 -5.63 -6.45 6.74
N SER A 311 -6.85 -6.25 6.22
CA SER A 311 -8.08 -6.40 6.98
C SER A 311 -8.51 -7.86 7.06
N ASN A 312 -7.99 -8.57 8.04
CA ASN A 312 -8.57 -9.84 8.45
C ASN A 312 -10.01 -9.60 8.98
N PRO A 313 -11.08 -10.20 8.42
CA PRO A 313 -12.47 -9.96 8.85
C PRO A 313 -12.80 -10.46 10.26
N SER A 314 -11.82 -10.98 10.99
CA SER A 314 -12.00 -11.68 12.26
C SER A 314 -11.34 -10.93 13.40
N LYS A 315 -12.01 -9.88 13.88
CA LYS A 315 -12.14 -9.46 15.30
C LYS A 315 -12.52 -7.99 15.36
N THR A 316 -13.73 -7.72 15.82
CA THR A 316 -14.11 -6.42 16.38
C THR A 316 -13.16 -6.13 17.54
N LYS A 317 -12.13 -5.31 17.29
CA LYS A 317 -11.09 -4.98 18.25
C LYS A 317 -11.72 -4.19 19.39
N MET A 318 -11.71 -4.72 20.62
CA MET A 318 -12.12 -3.95 21.79
C MET A 318 -11.08 -2.87 22.08
N LEU A 319 -11.54 -1.61 22.06
CA LEU A 319 -10.74 -0.44 22.40
C LEU A 319 -10.95 -0.09 23.88
N ARG A 320 -9.92 0.47 24.52
CA ARG A 320 -10.05 1.04 25.87
C ARG A 320 -10.99 2.25 25.83
N THR A 321 -11.91 2.34 26.79
CA THR A 321 -12.55 3.61 27.15
C THR A 321 -11.55 4.42 27.95
N VAL A 322 -11.17 5.60 27.47
CA VAL A 322 -10.13 6.41 28.11
C VAL A 322 -10.56 7.88 28.22
N ASN A 323 -10.28 8.49 29.36
CA ASN A 323 -10.44 9.92 29.57
C ASN A 323 -9.13 10.62 29.21
N PHE A 324 -9.20 11.67 28.40
CA PHE A 324 -8.03 12.44 28.00
C PHE A 324 -7.76 13.59 28.98
N ASP A 325 -6.49 13.78 29.34
CA ASP A 325 -6.03 14.92 30.11
C ASP A 325 -4.87 15.60 29.38
N THR A 326 -5.16 16.77 28.80
CA THR A 326 -4.17 17.53 28.01
C THR A 326 -3.18 18.29 28.89
N LYS A 327 -3.45 18.43 30.20
CA LYS A 327 -2.59 19.19 31.12
C LYS A 327 -1.44 18.32 31.61
N GLU A 328 -0.25 18.92 31.66
CA GLU A 328 0.91 18.24 32.23
C GLU A 328 0.67 17.98 33.73
N PRO A 329 0.89 16.75 34.21
CA PRO A 329 0.62 16.41 35.61
C PRO A 329 1.68 17.00 36.54
N ASN A 330 1.30 17.19 37.80
CA ASN A 330 2.27 17.51 38.83
C ASN A 330 3.09 16.25 39.18
N TRP A 331 4.35 16.24 38.72
CA TRP A 331 5.25 15.10 38.84
C TRP A 331 5.51 14.67 40.28
N SER A 332 5.48 15.58 41.26
CA SER A 332 5.77 15.30 42.67
C SER A 332 4.86 14.22 43.26
N TYR A 333 3.63 14.10 42.77
CA TYR A 333 2.63 13.12 43.24
C TYR A 333 2.63 11.81 42.46
N ILE A 334 3.39 11.72 41.36
CA ILE A 334 3.44 10.51 40.53
C ILE A 334 4.61 9.64 40.97
N PRO A 335 4.40 8.37 41.36
CA PRO A 335 5.47 7.49 41.78
C PRO A 335 6.41 7.16 40.61
N ALA A 336 7.71 7.15 40.90
CA ALA A 336 8.71 6.68 39.95
C ALA A 336 8.68 5.15 39.85
N LYS A 337 8.78 4.63 38.62
CA LYS A 337 8.88 3.22 38.30
C LYS A 337 10.22 2.97 37.64
N ARG A 338 10.93 1.92 38.08
CA ARG A 338 12.11 1.43 37.37
C ARG A 338 11.63 0.58 36.21
N VAL A 339 12.11 0.89 35.01
CA VAL A 339 11.74 0.18 33.78
C VAL A 339 12.99 -0.25 33.03
N GLN A 340 12.83 -1.37 32.32
CA GLN A 340 13.77 -1.79 31.29
C GLN A 340 13.41 -1.04 30.00
N VAL A 341 14.43 -0.52 29.35
CA VAL A 341 14.30 0.28 28.13
C VAL A 341 15.12 -0.40 27.06
N VAL A 342 14.43 -0.69 25.97
CA VAL A 342 15.00 -1.37 24.82
C VAL A 342 15.10 -0.38 23.69
N LYS A 343 16.31 -0.21 23.15
CA LYS A 343 16.58 0.60 21.97
C LYS A 343 17.10 -0.29 20.84
N PHE A 344 16.66 0.00 19.62
CA PHE A 344 17.16 -0.62 18.40
C PHE A 344 18.13 0.36 17.72
N GLU A 345 19.27 -0.13 17.26
CA GLU A 345 20.20 0.63 16.41
C GLU A 345 20.39 -0.11 15.10
N CYS A 346 20.15 0.58 13.98
CA CYS A 346 20.25 0.05 12.62
C CYS A 346 21.59 0.45 12.00
N ASP A 347 22.32 -0.53 11.46
CA ASP A 347 23.57 -0.30 10.73
C ASP A 347 23.37 -0.24 9.20
N SER A 348 24.47 -0.07 8.46
CA SER A 348 24.46 -0.05 6.99
C SER A 348 24.03 -1.37 6.32
N GLN A 349 23.93 -2.46 7.08
CA GLN A 349 23.43 -3.76 6.63
C GLN A 349 21.95 -3.96 7.00
N LEU A 350 21.29 -2.91 7.51
CA LEU A 350 19.92 -2.95 8.04
C LEU A 350 19.78 -3.91 9.23
N SER A 351 20.88 -4.17 9.95
CA SER A 351 20.87 -5.03 11.13
C SER A 351 20.52 -4.21 12.36
N CYS A 352 19.57 -4.69 13.16
CA CYS A 352 19.14 -4.04 14.39
C CYS A 352 19.79 -4.67 15.62
N THR A 353 20.49 -3.86 16.43
CA THR A 353 21.03 -4.31 17.73
C THR A 353 20.18 -3.83 18.89
N LEU A 354 19.93 -4.75 19.84
CA LEU A 354 19.16 -4.49 21.04
C LEU A 354 20.07 -3.95 22.15
N ILE A 355 19.82 -2.72 22.59
CA ILE A 355 20.50 -2.13 23.74
C ILE A 355 19.54 -2.12 24.92
N ASP A 356 19.93 -2.83 25.98
CA ASP A 356 19.20 -2.89 27.25
C ASP A 356 19.70 -1.81 28.22
N GLN A 357 18.80 -0.95 28.66
CA GLN A 357 19.08 0.10 29.64
C GLN A 357 18.02 0.11 30.74
N GLN A 358 18.37 0.63 31.92
CA GLN A 358 17.41 0.81 33.01
C GLN A 358 17.18 2.28 33.31
N TRP A 359 15.92 2.72 33.25
CA TRP A 359 15.53 4.10 33.53
C TRP A 359 14.54 4.16 34.68
N ASN A 360 14.50 5.30 35.37
CA ASN A 360 13.43 5.62 36.31
C ASN A 360 12.46 6.58 35.62
N ILE A 361 11.19 6.19 35.49
CA ILE A 361 10.17 6.98 34.80
C ILE A 361 8.98 7.27 35.70
N ARG A 362 8.34 8.43 35.49
CA ARG A 362 7.00 8.76 35.99
C ARG A 362 6.07 8.84 34.79
N ILE A 363 4.86 8.31 34.91
CA ILE A 363 3.86 8.26 33.82
C ILE A 363 2.57 8.92 34.31
N ALA A 364 1.99 9.80 33.52
CA ALA A 364 0.67 10.35 33.78
C ALA A 364 -0.39 9.26 33.86
N SER A 365 -1.40 9.44 34.72
CA SER A 365 -2.49 8.47 34.89
C SER A 365 -3.41 8.38 33.67
N ASN A 366 -3.58 9.48 32.93
CA ASN A 366 -4.43 9.59 31.75
C ASN A 366 -3.59 10.00 30.53
N PRO A 367 -3.92 9.53 29.31
CA PRO A 367 -3.27 10.00 28.10
C PRO A 367 -3.71 11.42 27.76
N PHE A 368 -2.86 12.16 27.05
CA PHE A 368 -3.17 13.51 26.58
C PHE A 368 -3.60 13.55 25.10
N ALA A 369 -3.27 12.51 24.34
CA ALA A 369 -3.56 12.42 22.92
C ALA A 369 -3.62 10.96 22.45
N GLU A 370 -4.04 10.76 21.21
CA GLU A 370 -4.06 9.46 20.58
C GLU A 370 -3.67 9.51 19.10
N GLY A 371 -3.00 8.46 18.61
CA GLY A 371 -2.72 8.22 17.19
C GLY A 371 -3.52 7.04 16.65
N GLY A 372 -3.29 6.61 15.40
CA GLY A 372 -4.06 5.52 14.80
C GLY A 372 -4.04 4.19 15.57
N MET A 373 -2.96 3.91 16.33
CA MET A 373 -2.77 2.64 17.04
C MET A 373 -2.53 2.76 18.55
N ARG A 374 -2.05 3.92 19.01
CA ARG A 374 -1.51 4.09 20.37
C ARG A 374 -2.05 5.35 21.05
N LEU A 375 -2.19 5.28 22.36
CA LEU A 375 -2.43 6.40 23.27
C LEU A 375 -1.08 7.03 23.64
N ALA A 376 -1.06 8.34 23.86
CA ALA A 376 0.13 9.09 24.27
C ALA A 376 -0.05 9.63 25.69
N TYR A 377 0.91 9.34 26.55
CA TYR A 377 0.96 9.79 27.94
C TYR A 377 2.15 10.71 28.15
N TYR A 378 1.97 11.74 28.99
CA TYR A 378 3.11 12.48 29.48
C TYR A 378 3.96 11.55 30.35
N GLY A 379 5.27 11.59 30.15
CA GLY A 379 6.24 10.92 30.98
C GLY A 379 7.36 11.86 31.40
N LEU A 380 7.95 11.58 32.56
CA LEU A 380 9.18 12.19 33.00
C LEU A 380 10.20 11.07 33.20
N MET A 381 11.28 11.12 32.43
CA MET A 381 12.38 10.17 32.50
C MET A 381 13.52 10.78 33.33
N ARG A 382 14.11 9.97 34.20
CA ARG A 382 15.38 10.30 34.87
C ARG A 382 16.45 9.28 34.50
N TYR A 383 17.50 9.77 33.85
CA TYR A 383 18.71 9.01 33.56
C TYR A 383 19.92 9.73 34.14
N LYS A 384 20.64 9.06 35.05
CA LYS A 384 21.66 9.68 35.91
C LYS A 384 21.05 10.89 36.66
N ASP A 385 21.63 12.08 36.49
CA ASP A 385 21.20 13.33 37.15
C ASP A 385 20.40 14.27 36.24
N ARG A 386 19.91 13.77 35.09
CA ARG A 386 19.08 14.56 34.17
C ARG A 386 17.64 14.05 34.19
N GLU A 387 16.71 14.99 34.26
CA GLU A 387 15.28 14.74 34.05
C GLU A 387 14.86 15.29 32.70
N GLU A 388 14.15 14.47 31.92
CA GLU A 388 13.72 14.80 30.56
C GLU A 388 12.24 14.45 30.39
N LYS A 389 11.49 15.37 29.77
CA LYS A 389 10.09 15.14 29.44
C LYS A 389 10.01 14.24 28.21
N VAL A 390 9.23 13.17 28.30
CA VAL A 390 9.09 12.17 27.25
C VAL A 390 7.61 11.90 26.96
N VAL A 391 7.32 11.36 25.78
CA VAL A 391 5.99 10.88 25.42
C VAL A 391 6.02 9.35 25.41
N LEU A 392 5.27 8.76 26.34
CA LEU A 392 5.15 7.31 26.45
C LEU A 392 3.92 6.84 25.68
N LYS A 393 4.06 5.80 24.87
CA LYS A 393 2.98 5.32 24.00
C LYS A 393 2.59 3.90 24.32
N GLU A 394 1.28 3.65 24.38
CA GLU A 394 0.71 2.33 24.66
C GLU A 394 -0.36 1.97 23.62
N TYR A 395 -0.49 0.71 23.23
CA TYR A 395 -1.56 0.27 22.31
C TYR A 395 -2.97 0.52 22.87
N LYS A 396 -3.88 0.98 21.99
CA LYS A 396 -5.29 1.25 22.33
C LYS A 396 -6.13 0.00 22.60
N GLN A 397 -5.70 -1.14 22.07
CA GLN A 397 -6.46 -2.39 22.08
C GLN A 397 -6.30 -3.12 23.42
N THR A 398 -7.38 -3.72 23.93
CA THR A 398 -7.40 -4.45 25.22
C THR A 398 -7.26 -5.96 25.10
N ASP A 399 -7.22 -6.50 23.88
CA ASP A 399 -7.14 -7.95 23.68
C ASP A 399 -5.89 -8.53 24.38
N LYS A 400 -5.97 -9.75 24.93
CA LYS A 400 -4.86 -10.41 25.67
C LYS A 400 -3.54 -10.53 24.87
N LYS A 401 -3.55 -10.24 23.56
CA LYS A 401 -2.38 -10.22 22.65
C LYS A 401 -2.12 -8.84 22.01
N ALA A 402 -2.76 -7.79 22.50
CA ALA A 402 -2.66 -6.45 21.93
C ALA A 402 -1.43 -5.68 22.40
N ASN A 403 -1.08 -5.81 23.68
CA ASN A 403 -0.02 -5.06 24.34
C ASN A 403 1.12 -5.98 24.79
N ILE A 404 1.72 -6.71 23.84
CA ILE A 404 2.81 -7.68 24.10
C ILE A 404 4.14 -7.14 23.59
N GLN A 405 5.24 -7.56 24.23
CA GLN A 405 6.61 -7.12 23.92
C GLN A 405 6.97 -7.29 22.43
N GLU A 406 6.63 -8.43 21.84
CA GLU A 406 6.90 -8.75 20.43
C GLU A 406 6.38 -7.68 19.46
N LYS A 407 5.15 -7.17 19.68
CA LYS A 407 4.58 -6.10 18.85
C LYS A 407 5.32 -4.78 18.95
N TYR A 408 5.87 -4.47 20.14
CA TYR A 408 6.71 -3.29 20.29
C TYR A 408 8.05 -3.49 19.59
N PHE A 409 8.62 -4.69 19.60
CA PHE A 409 9.86 -4.99 18.88
C PHE A 409 9.67 -4.90 17.36
N ASP A 410 8.62 -5.50 16.80
CA ASP A 410 8.30 -5.36 15.37
C ASP A 410 8.17 -3.90 14.95
N LEU A 411 7.51 -3.09 15.78
CA LEU A 411 7.32 -1.66 15.51
C LEU A 411 8.62 -0.86 15.65
N LEU A 412 9.42 -1.14 16.68
CA LEU A 412 10.72 -0.49 16.89
C LEU A 412 11.67 -0.81 15.73
N GLU A 413 11.72 -2.07 15.28
CA GLU A 413 12.50 -2.49 14.12
C GLU A 413 12.07 -1.71 12.87
N CYS A 414 10.78 -1.71 12.54
CA CYS A 414 10.23 -0.95 11.41
C CYS A 414 10.58 0.54 11.49
N GLN A 415 10.40 1.16 12.67
CA GLN A 415 10.68 2.59 12.86
C GLN A 415 12.17 2.92 12.76
N THR A 416 13.03 2.04 13.25
CA THR A 416 14.50 2.23 13.23
C THR A 416 15.02 2.10 11.80
N ILE A 417 14.55 1.09 11.05
CA ILE A 417 14.89 0.92 9.63
C ILE A 417 14.37 2.11 8.81
N ALA A 418 13.13 2.56 9.06
CA ALA A 418 12.57 3.71 8.35
C ALA A 418 13.35 5.00 8.62
N ASP A 419 13.76 5.26 9.86
CA ASP A 419 14.59 6.40 10.22
C ASP A 419 15.96 6.33 9.55
N PHE A 420 16.62 5.16 9.56
CA PHE A 420 17.88 4.94 8.85
C PHE A 420 17.76 5.22 7.34
N LEU A 421 16.77 4.63 6.68
CA LEU A 421 16.54 4.83 5.24
C LEU A 421 16.21 6.28 4.91
N ALA A 422 15.44 6.97 5.76
CA ALA A 422 15.15 8.38 5.59
C ALA A 422 16.42 9.24 5.72
N GLN A 423 17.30 8.93 6.68
CA GLN A 423 18.59 9.62 6.81
C GLN A 423 19.49 9.39 5.60
N GLU A 424 19.58 8.17 5.08
CA GLU A 424 20.34 7.85 3.87
C GLU A 424 19.80 8.59 2.64
N PHE A 425 18.47 8.58 2.45
CA PHE A 425 17.82 9.33 1.38
C PHE A 425 18.16 10.82 1.46
N ASN A 426 18.09 11.41 2.66
CA ASN A 426 18.40 12.83 2.88
C ASN A 426 19.88 13.18 2.66
N ARG A 427 20.80 12.20 2.63
CA ARG A 427 22.22 12.41 2.31
C ARG A 427 22.49 12.48 0.81
N LEU A 428 21.53 12.15 -0.05
CA LEU A 428 21.74 12.12 -1.50
C LEU A 428 22.01 13.53 -2.06
N PRO A 429 23.07 13.71 -2.88
CA PRO A 429 23.50 15.03 -3.37
C PRO A 429 22.41 15.80 -4.13
N SER A 430 21.53 15.09 -4.84
CA SER A 430 20.43 15.66 -5.63
C SER A 430 19.34 16.35 -4.79
N ILE A 431 19.31 16.13 -3.47
CA ILE A 431 18.29 16.66 -2.54
C ILE A 431 18.87 17.80 -1.67
N SER A 432 20.19 18.00 -1.68
CA SER A 432 20.88 19.01 -0.87
C SER A 432 20.44 20.46 -1.12
N ASN A 433 19.81 20.75 -2.28
CA ASN A 433 19.25 22.06 -2.65
C ASN A 433 17.75 22.21 -2.37
N LEU A 434 17.09 21.19 -1.80
CA LEU A 434 15.67 21.25 -1.46
C LEU A 434 15.50 21.55 0.03
N THR A 435 14.80 22.65 0.36
CA THR A 435 14.47 23.00 1.74
C THR A 435 13.45 22.00 2.30
N ILE A 436 13.93 21.02 3.07
CA ILE A 436 13.05 20.06 3.75
C ILE A 436 12.33 20.78 4.90
N VAL A 437 11.07 21.14 4.69
CA VAL A 437 10.20 21.61 5.76
C VAL A 437 9.73 20.39 6.54
N LYS A 438 10.35 20.10 7.69
CA LYS A 438 9.76 19.17 8.66
C LYS A 438 8.44 19.79 9.15
N LYS A 439 7.30 19.28 8.66
CA LYS A 439 6.02 19.48 9.35
C LYS A 439 6.13 18.70 10.66
N ILE A 440 6.36 19.43 11.75
CA ILE A 440 6.30 18.92 13.12
C ILE A 440 4.85 18.58 13.45
#